data_AF-A0A429LBJ0-F1
#
_entry.id   AF-A0A429LBJ0-F1
#
_cell.length_a   1.000
_cell.length_b   1.000
_cell.length_c   1.000
_cell.angle_alpha   90.00
_cell.angle_beta   90.00
_cell.angle_gamma   90.00
#
_symmetry.space_group_name_H-M   'P 1'
#
loop_
_entity.id
_entity.type
_entity.pdbx_description
1 polymer ?
#
loop_
_entity_poly.entity_id
_entity_poly.type
_entity_poly.pdbx_seq_one_letter_code
_entity_poly.pdbx_strand_id
1 'polypeptide(L)'
;MLYEAYYPSEGSDNHPVQIFYGFVQEGFEKDYQLTLVVFYPKLTGTSLFNLSDEIKAGLANFLFQKHVYGVKASFIRVAFVCPHLNEQDFYAESWGVDVFENYAQEQIEQRPKKFLDKIFNSGFINISINSRNLTIGLTEKITLIDEKNLDTDETAYLLNRLKEVNYGDFNKVFGE
;
A
#
# COMPACT_ATOMS: atom_id res chain seq x y z
N MET A 1 -13.09 0.48 -8.80
CA MET A 1 -12.75 -0.18 -10.08
C MET A 1 -11.82 -1.30 -9.71
N LEU A 2 -12.10 -2.50 -10.20
CA LEU A 2 -11.29 -3.67 -9.93
C LEU A 2 -10.25 -3.83 -11.03
N TYR A 3 -9.00 -4.01 -10.64
CA TYR A 3 -7.85 -4.17 -11.51
C TYR A 3 -7.23 -5.55 -11.31
N GLU A 4 -6.48 -5.97 -12.33
CA GLU A 4 -5.73 -7.22 -12.31
C GLU A 4 -4.23 -6.94 -12.27
N ALA A 5 -3.51 -7.75 -11.53
CA ALA A 5 -2.06 -7.77 -11.46
C ALA A 5 -1.56 -9.19 -11.22
N TYR A 6 -0.24 -9.33 -11.20
CA TYR A 6 0.44 -10.57 -10.89
C TYR A 6 1.54 -10.29 -9.87
N TYR A 7 1.77 -11.22 -8.95
CA TYR A 7 2.91 -11.15 -8.04
C TYR A 7 3.78 -12.42 -8.18
N PRO A 8 5.09 -12.31 -7.89
CA PRO A 8 5.96 -13.48 -7.86
C PRO A 8 5.60 -14.36 -6.66
N SER A 9 5.23 -15.62 -6.89
CA SER A 9 5.00 -16.56 -5.80
C SER A 9 6.32 -16.89 -5.09
N GLU A 10 6.38 -16.77 -3.76
CA GLU A 10 7.50 -17.29 -2.95
C GLU A 10 7.34 -18.82 -2.81
N GLY A 11 7.69 -19.58 -3.85
CA GLY A 11 7.52 -21.04 -3.89
C GLY A 11 8.02 -21.67 -5.19
N SER A 12 8.17 -23.01 -5.21
CA SER A 12 8.91 -23.81 -6.21
C SER A 12 8.51 -23.67 -7.67
N ASP A 13 7.40 -22.98 -7.98
CA ASP A 13 6.78 -23.07 -9.30
C ASP A 13 7.09 -21.87 -10.20
N ASN A 14 7.73 -20.79 -9.70
CA ASN A 14 8.11 -19.58 -10.47
C ASN A 14 6.98 -18.97 -11.35
N HIS A 15 5.73 -19.41 -11.18
CA HIS A 15 4.61 -18.98 -11.99
C HIS A 15 3.98 -17.74 -11.34
N PRO A 16 3.72 -16.68 -12.11
CA PRO A 16 3.03 -15.50 -11.60
C PRO A 16 1.62 -15.89 -11.15
N VAL A 17 1.25 -15.51 -9.93
CA VAL A 17 -0.12 -15.71 -9.41
C VAL A 17 -0.94 -14.47 -9.72
N GLN A 18 -2.10 -14.67 -10.36
CA GLN A 18 -3.02 -13.59 -10.65
C GLN A 18 -3.71 -13.12 -9.37
N ILE A 19 -3.75 -11.81 -9.18
CA ILE A 19 -4.45 -11.13 -8.12
C ILE A 19 -5.37 -10.06 -8.68
N PHE A 20 -6.38 -9.73 -7.89
CA PHE A 20 -7.27 -8.62 -8.10
C PHE A 20 -7.01 -7.58 -7.02
N TYR A 21 -7.19 -6.30 -7.37
CA TYR A 21 -7.08 -5.23 -6.40
C TYR A 21 -7.92 -4.03 -6.78
N GLY A 22 -8.17 -3.19 -5.80
CA GLY A 22 -8.80 -1.89 -6.01
C GLY A 22 -8.68 -1.04 -4.75
N PHE A 23 -9.38 0.08 -4.75
CA PHE A 23 -9.28 1.07 -3.69
C PHE A 23 -10.64 1.32 -3.06
N VAL A 24 -10.68 1.25 -1.73
CA VAL A 24 -11.82 1.67 -0.91
C VAL A 24 -11.45 3.00 -0.27
N GLN A 25 -12.31 3.99 -0.44
CA GLN A 25 -12.18 5.31 0.17
C GLN A 25 -13.20 5.45 1.28
N GLU A 26 -12.74 5.92 2.43
CA GLU A 26 -13.57 6.15 3.61
C GLU A 26 -13.27 7.52 4.22
N GLY A 27 -14.26 8.09 4.91
CA GLY A 27 -14.16 9.40 5.54
C GLY A 27 -14.18 10.58 4.56
N PHE A 28 -14.14 11.79 5.12
CA PHE A 28 -14.11 13.06 4.40
C PHE A 28 -13.07 14.00 5.02
N GLU A 29 -12.44 14.82 4.19
CA GLU A 29 -11.45 15.83 4.60
C GLU A 29 -10.34 15.29 5.52
N LYS A 30 -10.51 15.42 6.85
CA LYS A 30 -9.49 15.09 7.86
C LYS A 30 -9.46 13.61 8.22
N ASP A 31 -10.56 12.90 8.01
CA ASP A 31 -10.69 11.46 8.29
C ASP A 31 -10.58 10.63 7.00
N TYR A 32 -10.11 11.25 5.91
CA TYR A 32 -9.94 10.59 4.63
C TYR A 32 -8.90 9.46 4.75
N GLN A 33 -9.34 8.24 4.45
CA GLN A 33 -8.51 7.05 4.40
C GLN A 33 -8.66 6.37 3.04
N LEU A 34 -7.51 6.02 2.45
CA LEU A 34 -7.46 5.20 1.24
C LEU A 34 -6.95 3.81 1.60
N THR A 35 -7.76 2.79 1.36
CA THR A 35 -7.39 1.38 1.56
C THR A 35 -7.20 0.71 0.20
N LEU A 36 -5.97 0.29 -0.11
CA LEU A 36 -5.71 -0.66 -1.19
C LEU A 36 -6.14 -2.05 -0.72
N VAL A 37 -7.07 -2.67 -1.41
CA VAL A 37 -7.50 -4.04 -1.12
C VAL A 37 -6.97 -4.96 -2.21
N VAL A 38 -6.19 -5.97 -1.83
CA VAL A 38 -5.54 -6.95 -2.72
C VAL A 38 -6.03 -8.34 -2.38
N PHE A 39 -6.51 -9.10 -3.36
CA PHE A 39 -7.10 -10.42 -3.10
C PHE A 39 -6.96 -11.35 -4.29
N TYR A 40 -7.20 -12.64 -4.05
CA TYR A 40 -7.39 -13.63 -5.10
C TYR A 40 -8.55 -14.55 -4.71
N PRO A 41 -9.33 -15.07 -5.67
CA PRO A 41 -10.59 -15.74 -5.38
C PRO A 41 -10.45 -17.19 -4.90
N LYS A 42 -9.27 -17.81 -5.07
CA LYS A 42 -9.00 -19.22 -4.74
C LYS A 42 -7.58 -19.41 -4.24
N LEU A 43 -7.38 -20.27 -3.24
CA LEU A 43 -6.04 -20.62 -2.75
C LEU A 43 -5.16 -21.14 -3.89
N THR A 44 -4.21 -20.31 -4.32
CA THR A 44 -3.26 -20.60 -5.40
C THR A 44 -1.89 -20.04 -5.05
N GLY A 45 -0.84 -20.85 -5.27
CA GLY A 45 0.53 -20.45 -4.93
C GLY A 45 0.72 -20.14 -3.44
N THR A 46 1.70 -19.29 -3.13
CA THR A 46 1.97 -18.85 -1.76
C THR A 46 0.95 -17.79 -1.34
N SER A 47 0.18 -18.06 -0.29
CA SER A 47 -0.81 -17.12 0.25
C SER A 47 -0.21 -15.73 0.48
N LEU A 48 -0.95 -14.66 0.18
CA LEU A 48 -0.53 -13.28 0.43
C LEU A 48 -0.16 -13.06 1.91
N PHE A 49 -0.79 -13.78 2.84
CA PHE A 49 -0.45 -13.74 4.28
C PHE A 49 0.93 -14.30 4.59
N ASN A 50 1.36 -15.29 3.81
CA ASN A 50 2.64 -15.98 3.99
C ASN A 50 3.79 -15.30 3.24
N LEU A 51 3.52 -14.25 2.47
CA LEU A 51 4.57 -13.45 1.85
C LEU A 51 5.38 -12.72 2.93
N SER A 52 6.68 -12.62 2.71
CA SER A 52 7.52 -11.73 3.53
C SER A 52 7.03 -10.27 3.48
N ASP A 53 7.19 -9.53 4.57
CA ASP A 53 6.74 -8.13 4.66
C ASP A 53 7.40 -7.24 3.59
N GLU A 54 8.65 -7.54 3.21
CA GLU A 54 9.34 -6.86 2.11
C GLU A 54 8.62 -7.08 0.77
N ILE A 55 8.19 -8.31 0.47
CA ILE A 55 7.43 -8.58 -0.75
C ILE A 55 6.03 -7.99 -0.67
N LYS A 56 5.35 -8.06 0.48
CA LYS A 56 4.04 -7.39 0.68
C LYS A 56 4.16 -5.89 0.43
N ALA A 57 5.17 -5.24 1.01
CA ALA A 57 5.44 -3.82 0.83
C ALA A 57 5.78 -3.46 -0.61
N GLY A 58 6.66 -4.25 -1.25
CA GLY A 58 7.03 -4.07 -2.66
C GLY A 58 5.84 -4.22 -3.60
N LEU A 59 4.99 -5.23 -3.38
CA LEU A 59 3.75 -5.42 -4.13
C LEU A 59 2.80 -4.25 -3.94
N ALA A 60 2.54 -3.84 -2.69
CA ALA A 60 1.68 -2.70 -2.41
C ALA A 60 2.19 -1.42 -3.09
N ASN A 61 3.50 -1.13 -2.98
CA ASN A 61 4.11 0.04 -3.62
C ASN A 61 3.94 0.01 -5.14
N PHE A 62 4.18 -1.14 -5.77
CA PHE A 62 3.98 -1.32 -7.21
C PHE A 62 2.54 -1.02 -7.62
N LEU A 63 1.55 -1.55 -6.88
CA LEU A 63 0.12 -1.33 -7.19
C LEU A 63 -0.29 0.14 -6.97
N PHE A 64 0.23 0.77 -5.90
CA PHE A 64 0.04 2.18 -5.63
C PHE A 64 0.58 3.07 -6.75
N GLN A 65 1.84 2.86 -7.16
CA GLN A 65 2.47 3.62 -8.25
C GLN A 65 1.71 3.45 -9.59
N LYS A 66 1.06 2.30 -9.80
CA LYS A 66 0.34 2.04 -11.05
C LYS A 66 -0.96 2.85 -11.20
N HIS A 67 -1.68 3.10 -10.11
CA HIS A 67 -3.05 3.67 -10.19
C HIS A 67 -3.30 4.92 -9.36
N VAL A 68 -2.47 5.21 -8.36
CA VAL A 68 -2.67 6.36 -7.47
C VAL A 68 -1.38 7.16 -7.27
N TYR A 69 -0.44 7.06 -8.20
CA TYR A 69 0.73 7.93 -8.25
C TYR A 69 0.31 9.40 -8.26
N GLY A 70 0.93 10.23 -7.42
CA GLY A 70 0.60 11.65 -7.39
C GLY A 70 -0.65 11.99 -6.56
N VAL A 71 -1.31 11.01 -5.95
CA VAL A 71 -2.48 11.22 -5.08
C VAL A 71 -2.08 11.53 -3.65
N LYS A 72 -2.59 12.64 -3.10
CA LYS A 72 -2.36 13.04 -1.71
C LYS A 72 -3.24 12.19 -0.79
N ALA A 73 -2.62 11.53 0.18
CA ALA A 73 -3.32 10.81 1.22
C ALA A 73 -2.51 10.90 2.51
N SER A 74 -3.17 11.29 3.60
CA SER A 74 -2.56 11.35 4.93
C SER A 74 -2.52 9.98 5.60
N PHE A 75 -3.47 9.10 5.27
CA PHE A 75 -3.58 7.76 5.82
C PHE A 75 -3.83 6.76 4.71
N ILE A 76 -2.91 5.83 4.56
CA ILE A 76 -2.97 4.77 3.56
C ILE A 76 -2.94 3.45 4.29
N ARG A 77 -3.89 2.58 3.93
CA ARG A 77 -3.92 1.21 4.37
C ARG A 77 -3.76 0.26 3.19
N VAL A 78 -3.26 -0.93 3.49
CA VAL A 78 -3.28 -2.07 2.58
C VAL A 78 -4.02 -3.19 3.30
N ALA A 79 -4.98 -3.81 2.64
CA ALA A 79 -5.64 -5.01 3.11
C ALA A 79 -5.34 -6.15 2.12
N PHE A 80 -4.59 -7.14 2.57
CA PHE A 80 -4.45 -8.40 1.84
C PHE A 80 -5.62 -9.29 2.24
N VAL A 81 -6.30 -9.89 1.28
CA VAL A 81 -7.47 -10.74 1.52
C VAL A 81 -7.23 -12.10 0.90
N CYS A 82 -7.38 -13.15 1.70
CA CYS A 82 -7.22 -14.53 1.27
C CYS A 82 -8.51 -15.33 1.51
N PRO A 83 -8.86 -16.26 0.60
CA PRO A 83 -9.92 -17.22 0.85
C PRO A 83 -9.51 -18.15 2.00
N HIS A 84 -10.46 -18.50 2.86
CA HIS A 84 -10.24 -19.47 3.92
C HIS A 84 -10.09 -20.89 3.34
N LEU A 85 -9.49 -21.81 4.10
CA LEU A 85 -9.22 -23.20 3.68
C LEU A 85 -10.48 -24.00 3.33
N ASN A 86 -11.65 -23.59 3.81
CA ASN A 86 -12.94 -24.20 3.46
C ASN A 86 -13.65 -23.50 2.28
N GLU A 87 -13.02 -22.50 1.66
CA GLU A 87 -13.50 -21.69 0.52
C GLU A 87 -14.88 -21.00 0.70
N GLN A 88 -15.43 -20.98 1.92
CA GLN A 88 -16.73 -20.35 2.20
C GLN A 88 -16.59 -18.89 2.63
N ASP A 89 -15.46 -18.53 3.24
CA ASP A 89 -15.20 -17.22 3.80
C ASP A 89 -13.89 -16.62 3.29
N PHE A 90 -13.73 -15.31 3.48
CA PHE A 90 -12.49 -14.57 3.27
C PHE A 90 -12.03 -13.96 4.59
N TYR A 91 -10.71 -13.89 4.76
CA TYR A 91 -10.07 -13.17 5.86
C TYR A 91 -9.14 -12.12 5.29
N ALA A 92 -8.88 -11.06 6.06
CA ALA A 92 -7.97 -10.02 5.66
C ALA A 92 -6.97 -9.64 6.75
N GLU A 93 -5.75 -9.33 6.31
CA GLU A 93 -4.71 -8.67 7.11
C GLU A 93 -4.60 -7.22 6.62
N SER A 94 -4.88 -6.26 7.51
CA SER A 94 -4.73 -4.83 7.25
C SER A 94 -3.42 -4.31 7.83
N TRP A 95 -2.77 -3.45 7.05
CA TRP A 95 -1.52 -2.78 7.38
C TRP A 95 -1.66 -1.28 7.15
N GLY A 96 -1.05 -0.47 7.99
CA GLY A 96 -0.74 0.93 7.71
C GLY A 96 0.49 1.05 6.82
N VAL A 97 0.60 2.14 6.06
CA VAL A 97 1.78 2.45 5.25
C VAL A 97 2.50 3.67 5.82
N ASP A 98 3.76 3.49 6.23
CA ASP A 98 4.57 4.60 6.75
C ASP A 98 5.24 5.38 5.61
N VAL A 99 4.47 6.20 4.89
CA VAL A 99 5.04 7.01 3.79
C VAL A 99 5.94 8.13 4.32
N PHE A 100 5.69 8.61 5.55
CA PHE A 100 6.42 9.73 6.12
C PHE A 100 7.86 9.36 6.44
N GLU A 101 8.07 8.28 7.19
CA GLU A 101 9.40 7.86 7.60
C GLU A 101 10.25 7.47 6.38
N ASN A 102 9.65 6.76 5.41
CA ASN A 102 10.33 6.40 4.18
C ASN A 102 10.76 7.62 3.37
N TYR A 103 9.87 8.60 3.19
CA TYR A 103 10.23 9.85 2.52
C TYR A 103 11.32 10.62 3.28
N ALA A 104 11.22 10.69 4.62
CA ALA A 104 12.23 11.34 5.45
C ALA A 104 13.61 10.70 5.27
N GLN A 105 13.66 9.36 5.29
CA GLN A 105 14.89 8.60 5.11
C GLN A 105 15.51 8.82 3.73
N GLU A 106 14.72 8.76 2.65
CA GLU A 106 15.22 9.02 1.29
C GLU A 106 15.81 10.43 1.17
N GLN A 107 15.18 11.43 1.78
CA GLN A 107 15.71 12.80 1.80
C GLN A 107 17.03 12.91 2.60
N ILE A 108 17.23 12.10 3.65
CA ILE A 108 18.51 12.02 4.37
C ILE A 108 19.58 11.38 3.48
N GLU A 109 19.26 10.29 2.81
CA GLU A 109 20.21 9.52 2.00
C GLU A 109 20.66 10.29 0.75
N GLN A 110 19.76 11.06 0.13
CA GLN A 110 20.06 11.90 -1.03
C GLN A 110 20.88 13.15 -0.68
N ARG A 111 21.06 13.49 0.61
CA ARG A 111 21.89 14.64 0.97
C ARG A 111 23.36 14.37 0.62
N PRO A 112 24.04 15.33 -0.02
CA PRO A 112 25.48 15.22 -0.23
C PRO A 112 26.17 15.21 1.13
N LYS A 113 26.72 14.05 1.52
CA LYS A 113 27.56 13.90 2.72
C LYS A 113 28.78 14.79 2.56
N LYS A 114 28.74 16.01 3.09
CA LYS A 114 29.89 16.91 3.00
C LYS A 114 30.95 16.37 3.95
N PHE A 115 32.22 16.49 3.54
CA PHE A 115 33.38 16.02 4.29
C PHE A 115 33.42 16.48 5.77
N LEU A 116 32.69 17.55 6.11
CA LEU A 116 32.54 18.11 7.46
C LEU A 116 31.55 17.35 8.36
N ASP A 117 30.62 16.55 7.82
CA ASP A 117 29.67 15.74 8.60
C ASP A 117 30.39 14.60 9.36
N LYS A 118 31.61 14.25 8.94
CA LYS A 118 32.51 13.31 9.66
C LYS A 118 33.30 13.97 10.79
N ILE A 119 33.41 15.31 10.81
CA ILE A 119 34.26 16.06 11.76
C ILE A 119 33.43 16.62 12.92
N PHE A 120 32.16 16.94 12.69
CA PHE A 120 31.23 17.36 13.72
C PHE A 120 30.29 16.20 14.05
N ASN A 121 30.43 15.62 15.25
CA ASN A 121 29.53 14.60 15.77
C ASN A 121 28.07 15.11 15.73
N SER A 122 27.34 14.65 14.72
CA SER A 122 25.88 14.57 14.56
C SER A 122 25.04 15.55 15.38
N GLY A 123 24.86 16.76 14.86
CA GLY A 123 23.74 17.60 15.26
C GLY A 123 22.43 17.01 14.72
N PHE A 124 21.35 17.13 15.50
CA PHE A 124 20.00 16.77 15.09
C PHE A 124 19.68 17.34 13.71
N ILE A 125 19.27 16.48 12.78
CA ILE A 125 18.87 16.88 11.43
C ILE A 125 17.37 17.17 11.46
N ASN A 126 16.99 18.45 11.42
CA ASN A 126 15.60 18.83 11.25
C ASN A 126 15.24 18.75 9.76
N ILE A 127 14.29 17.87 9.42
CA ILE A 127 13.71 17.76 8.09
C ILE A 127 12.32 18.35 8.15
N SER A 128 12.12 19.48 7.47
CA SER A 128 10.78 20.01 7.26
C SER A 128 10.18 19.33 6.05
N ILE A 129 9.23 18.42 6.29
CA ILE A 129 8.46 17.79 5.22
C ILE A 129 7.17 18.59 5.07
N ASN A 130 6.97 19.20 3.91
CA ASN A 130 5.66 19.76 3.58
C ASN A 130 4.70 18.58 3.40
N SER A 131 3.61 18.52 4.18
CA SER A 131 2.62 17.45 4.08
C SER A 131 2.00 17.32 2.69
N ARG A 132 2.05 18.37 1.86
CA ARG A 132 1.66 18.32 0.44
C ARG A 132 2.55 17.41 -0.42
N ASN A 133 3.73 17.04 0.08
CA ASN A 133 4.68 16.13 -0.57
C ASN A 133 4.46 14.67 -0.11
N LEU A 134 3.59 14.41 0.87
CA LEU A 134 3.18 13.05 1.25
C LEU A 134 2.14 12.56 0.25
N THR A 135 2.65 12.13 -0.88
CA THR A 135 1.87 11.75 -2.05
C THR A 135 2.25 10.33 -2.41
N ILE A 136 1.24 9.50 -2.69
CA ILE A 136 1.46 8.10 -3.02
C ILE A 136 2.33 7.99 -4.27
N GLY A 137 3.31 7.10 -4.23
CA GLY A 137 4.22 6.82 -5.33
C GLY A 137 5.41 7.78 -5.48
N LEU A 138 5.56 8.77 -4.60
CA LEU A 138 6.76 9.63 -4.59
C LEU A 138 7.96 9.01 -3.86
N THR A 139 7.74 8.01 -3.00
CA THR A 139 8.82 7.25 -2.36
C THR A 139 9.19 6.03 -3.18
N GLU A 140 10.48 5.72 -3.26
CA GLU A 140 10.98 4.52 -3.93
C GLU A 140 10.57 3.26 -3.18
N LYS A 141 10.49 3.34 -1.84
CA LYS A 141 10.06 2.24 -0.98
C LYS A 141 8.98 2.67 0.01
N ILE A 142 8.26 1.67 0.52
CA ILE A 142 7.32 1.82 1.62
C ILE A 142 7.57 0.72 2.65
N THR A 143 7.10 0.96 3.87
CA THR A 143 7.13 0.02 4.98
C THR A 143 5.70 -0.20 5.45
N LEU A 144 5.34 -1.44 5.69
CA LEU A 144 4.07 -1.80 6.31
C LEU A 144 4.21 -1.78 7.83
N ILE A 145 3.26 -1.16 8.50
CA ILE A 145 3.23 -0.99 9.96
C ILE A 145 1.83 -1.34 10.49
N ASP A 146 1.69 -1.45 11.81
CA ASP A 146 0.39 -1.59 12.50
C ASP A 146 -0.50 -2.71 11.93
N GLU A 147 0.06 -3.92 11.82
CA GLU A 147 -0.66 -5.11 11.39
C GLU A 147 -1.92 -5.35 12.25
N LYS A 148 -3.06 -5.57 11.57
CA LYS A 148 -4.33 -5.92 12.19
C LYS A 148 -5.04 -6.98 11.37
N ASN A 149 -5.39 -8.09 12.01
CA ASN A 149 -6.33 -9.06 11.45
C ASN A 149 -7.76 -8.48 11.45
N LEU A 150 -8.44 -8.59 10.31
CA LEU A 150 -9.83 -8.20 10.15
C LEU A 150 -10.72 -9.43 10.25
N ASP A 151 -11.87 -9.27 10.90
CA ASP A 151 -12.87 -10.33 10.97
C ASP A 151 -13.64 -10.51 9.64
N THR A 152 -14.54 -11.47 9.60
CA THR A 152 -15.34 -11.80 8.42
C THR A 152 -16.21 -10.62 7.97
N ASP A 153 -16.78 -9.84 8.90
CA ASP A 153 -17.67 -8.73 8.60
C ASP A 153 -16.88 -7.53 8.04
N GLU A 154 -15.76 -7.19 8.67
CA GLU A 154 -14.82 -6.18 8.21
C GLU A 154 -14.26 -6.54 6.80
N THR A 155 -13.92 -7.81 6.59
CA THR A 155 -13.43 -8.30 5.29
C THR A 155 -14.51 -8.22 4.21
N ALA A 156 -15.73 -8.67 4.52
CA ALA A 156 -16.87 -8.62 3.60
C ALA A 156 -17.22 -7.19 3.23
N TYR A 157 -17.17 -6.26 4.19
CA TYR A 157 -17.37 -4.84 3.95
C TYR A 157 -16.39 -4.30 2.90
N LEU A 158 -15.09 -4.55 3.05
CA LEU A 158 -14.08 -4.10 2.08
C LEU A 158 -14.33 -4.66 0.67
N LEU A 159 -14.61 -5.96 0.56
CA LEU A 159 -14.89 -6.61 -0.73
C LEU A 159 -16.17 -6.09 -1.39
N ASN A 160 -17.21 -5.78 -0.61
CA ASN A 160 -18.45 -5.22 -1.14
C ASN A 160 -18.24 -3.78 -1.64
N ARG A 161 -17.51 -2.95 -0.89
CA ARG A 161 -17.16 -1.59 -1.31
C ARG A 161 -16.35 -1.57 -2.60
N LEU A 162 -15.46 -2.55 -2.82
CA LEU A 162 -14.75 -2.67 -4.10
C LEU A 162 -15.68 -2.90 -5.30
N LYS A 163 -16.76 -3.67 -5.11
CA LYS A 163 -17.74 -3.99 -6.16
C LYS A 163 -18.67 -2.82 -6.47
N GLU A 164 -18.99 -2.00 -5.47
CA GLU A 164 -19.93 -0.89 -5.61
C GLU A 164 -19.34 0.29 -6.39
N VAL A 165 -18.02 0.48 -6.36
CA VAL A 165 -17.44 1.74 -6.86
C VAL A 165 -16.77 1.60 -8.21
N ASN A 166 -17.43 2.12 -9.25
CA ASN A 166 -16.89 2.31 -10.60
C ASN A 166 -16.27 3.72 -10.74
N TYR A 167 -14.96 3.84 -10.51
CA TYR A 167 -14.25 5.13 -10.57
C TYR A 167 -13.80 5.44 -12.00
N GLY A 168 -14.72 5.82 -12.89
CA GLY A 168 -14.36 6.35 -14.21
C GLY A 168 -13.30 7.47 -14.16
N ASP A 169 -12.72 7.77 -15.34
CA ASP A 169 -11.52 8.58 -15.59
C ASP A 169 -11.17 9.68 -14.55
N PHE A 170 -10.09 9.45 -13.81
CA PHE A 170 -9.51 10.35 -12.81
C PHE A 170 -9.01 11.68 -13.40
N ASN A 171 -8.87 11.80 -14.72
CA ASN A 171 -8.54 13.08 -15.36
C ASN A 171 -9.65 14.14 -15.25
N LYS A 172 -10.87 13.77 -14.84
CA LYS A 172 -11.96 14.75 -14.57
C LYS A 172 -11.89 15.41 -13.19
N VAL A 173 -11.03 14.94 -12.28
CA VAL A 173 -10.89 15.52 -10.93
C VAL A 173 -9.81 16.60 -10.88
N PHE A 174 -8.89 16.61 -11.84
CA PHE A 174 -7.81 17.60 -11.93
C PHE A 174 -7.87 18.46 -13.21
N GLY A 175 -9.05 18.60 -13.83
CA GLY A 175 -9.23 19.39 -15.05
C GLY A 175 -10.63 19.95 -15.22
N GLU A 176 -10.98 20.96 -14.40
CA GLU A 176 -11.22 22.35 -14.81
C GLU A 176 -10.71 23.30 -13.71
#